data_AF-A0A4Z2CYH4-F1
#
_entry.id   AF-A0A4Z2CYH4-F1
#
_cell.length_a   1.000
_cell.length_b   1.000
_cell.length_c   1.000
_cell.angle_alpha   90.00
_cell.angle_beta   90.00
_cell.angle_gamma   90.00
#
_symmetry.space_group_name_H-M   'P 1'
#
loop_
_entity.id
_entity.type
_entity.pdbx_description
1 polymer ?
#
loop_
_entity_poly.entity_id
_entity_poly.type
_entity_poly.pdbx_seq_one_letter_code
_entity_poly.pdbx_strand_id
1 'polypeptide(L)'
;MKSLFPGICLYSILQSVMEMRPVKHYILAKDDSQNTLREIVKAISSSLTTGQIKSISKEESLFCRDITQNTIDQLLVSLRMNANYIKENFQLKWYCETGLIDNIIMITKEYKLSRQLIPIRLCILGPPASGKTTLAKKLCEYYKLEHIHIKRVIDEGITNLKQRVQVAKASQNDPYQTQMINENEHSSADDVEFLEAIQQNMIENNGRLGLEYVTTLFQEKLTSKPCQNQGYIIDGYPKSKKQAAALFSHGGGGVDEEEEGEQEENEEEEEKIKTTTGDIIQSANELFKNKYLPSEKEAGDVTKEPGLLLTQPIPMQLPKGLLPAYVFELQATDCFLRDRIMNMPEYKVHGTHYTESGFWRRLNEYRTNQIGVNPALSPTLNIPGTPCSEHEVEQVGTNSLSPLASASIYENSVRAYFDSKGILQIPLNIMTDESENLEQTFKKLVYFIGPPRNYGLTEEEIEKQRINEEKQRLEFERIEEERLKQEIETAEAERNKRIKEWQEKHEALKKEETDLLNQEAEPLRAYLRKHIMPVLSKGLTECIRKRPDDPLDFLAEYLFFNNPQVD
;
A
#
# COMPACT_ATOMS: atom_id res chain seq x y z
N MET A 1 35.95 -7.19 11.11
CA MET A 1 35.14 -8.25 11.75
C MET A 1 34.91 -7.88 13.21
N LYS A 2 33.88 -7.07 13.50
CA LYS A 2 33.35 -6.99 14.87
C LYS A 2 32.52 -8.26 15.06
N SER A 3 32.92 -9.11 15.99
CA SER A 3 32.22 -10.36 16.27
C SER A 3 30.77 -10.06 16.67
N LEU A 4 29.83 -10.67 15.95
CA LEU A 4 28.37 -10.57 16.07
C LEU A 4 27.78 -11.12 17.40
N PHE A 5 28.55 -11.11 18.48
CA PHE A 5 28.10 -11.53 19.81
C PHE A 5 28.24 -10.37 20.79
N PRO A 6 27.15 -9.91 21.41
CA PRO A 6 27.13 -8.68 22.21
C PRO A 6 27.81 -8.83 23.59
N GLY A 7 28.36 -10.00 23.92
CA GLY A 7 28.94 -10.23 25.24
C GLY A 7 30.42 -9.82 25.34
N ILE A 8 31.26 -10.32 24.44
CA ILE A 8 32.72 -10.31 24.60
C ILE A 8 33.43 -10.24 23.25
N CYS A 9 34.52 -9.48 23.18
CA CYS A 9 35.40 -9.47 22.01
C CYS A 9 36.15 -10.80 21.88
N LEU A 10 35.74 -11.64 20.93
CA LEU A 10 36.35 -12.96 20.70
C LEU A 10 37.85 -12.87 20.38
N TYR A 11 38.25 -11.77 19.72
CA TYR A 11 39.64 -11.48 19.39
C TYR A 11 40.50 -11.34 20.65
N SER A 12 40.03 -10.58 21.65
CA SER A 12 40.73 -10.40 22.92
C SER A 12 40.87 -11.72 23.68
N ILE A 13 39.83 -12.56 23.67
CA ILE A 13 39.90 -13.90 24.27
C ILE A 13 40.97 -14.75 23.56
N LEU A 14 40.94 -14.80 22.22
CA LEU A 14 41.90 -15.59 21.45
C LEU A 14 43.34 -15.13 21.69
N GLN A 15 43.58 -13.82 21.70
CA GLN A 15 44.88 -13.25 22.00
C GLN A 15 45.38 -13.68 23.38
N SER A 16 44.56 -13.52 24.42
CA SER A 16 44.93 -13.93 25.77
C SER A 16 45.10 -15.44 25.94
N VAL A 17 44.36 -16.26 25.18
CA VAL A 17 44.57 -17.73 25.15
C VAL A 17 45.90 -18.08 24.49
N MET A 18 46.29 -17.38 23.41
CA MET A 18 47.58 -17.58 22.75
C MET A 18 48.75 -17.18 23.66
N GLU A 19 48.59 -16.11 24.44
CA GLU A 19 49.58 -15.62 25.39
C GLU A 19 49.72 -16.53 26.63
N MET A 20 48.59 -16.91 27.26
CA MET A 20 48.57 -17.66 28.53
C MET A 20 48.70 -19.19 28.36
N ARG A 21 48.41 -19.72 27.16
CA ARG A 21 48.41 -21.17 26.83
C ARG A 21 47.82 -22.05 27.95
N PRO A 22 46.51 -21.93 28.22
CA PRO A 22 45.83 -22.69 29.26
C PRO A 22 45.97 -24.21 29.06
N VAL A 23 46.17 -24.93 30.16
CA VAL A 23 46.26 -26.41 30.17
C VAL A 23 44.89 -27.06 29.93
N LYS A 24 43.80 -26.34 30.22
CA LYS A 24 42.42 -26.82 30.02
C LYS A 24 42.05 -26.79 28.54
N HIS A 25 41.47 -27.88 28.04
CA HIS A 25 41.01 -28.00 26.65
C HIS A 25 39.75 -27.20 26.32
N TYR A 26 39.01 -26.74 27.34
CA TYR A 26 37.82 -25.92 27.16
C TYR A 26 37.85 -24.75 28.14
N ILE A 27 37.34 -23.62 27.66
CA ILE A 27 37.20 -22.38 28.43
C ILE A 27 35.75 -21.96 28.28
N LEU A 28 35.09 -21.71 29.40
CA LEU A 28 33.70 -21.28 29.42
C LEU A 28 33.66 -19.78 29.73
N ALA A 29 32.96 -19.03 28.91
CA ALA A 29 32.57 -17.65 29.18
C ALA A 29 31.08 -17.61 29.49
N LYS A 30 30.72 -16.99 30.61
CA LYS A 30 29.33 -16.83 31.04
C LYS A 30 29.16 -15.43 31.60
N ASP A 31 28.02 -14.82 31.32
CA ASP A 31 27.52 -13.62 31.98
C ASP A 31 27.06 -13.93 33.42
N ASP A 32 26.81 -12.87 34.19
CA ASP A 32 26.45 -12.98 35.61
C ASP A 32 24.96 -13.17 35.83
N SER A 33 24.19 -13.01 34.76
CA SER A 33 22.75 -13.13 34.79
C SER A 33 22.28 -14.56 35.04
N GLN A 34 21.16 -14.67 35.74
CA GLN A 34 20.51 -15.93 36.07
C GLN A 34 19.04 -15.83 35.70
N ASN A 35 18.79 -15.63 34.41
CA ASN A 35 17.47 -15.31 33.90
C ASN A 35 16.73 -16.57 33.47
N THR A 36 15.42 -16.60 33.71
CA THR A 36 14.57 -17.66 33.16
C THR A 36 14.26 -17.42 31.69
N LEU A 37 13.93 -18.48 30.95
CA LEU A 37 13.49 -18.34 29.55
C LEU A 37 12.29 -17.40 29.42
N ARG A 38 11.38 -17.42 30.40
CA ARG A 38 10.21 -16.53 30.45
C ARG A 38 10.62 -15.06 30.54
N GLU A 39 11.57 -14.74 31.42
CA GLU A 39 12.06 -13.37 31.59
C GLU A 39 12.77 -12.86 30.34
N ILE A 40 13.61 -13.70 29.71
CA ILE A 40 14.27 -13.36 28.45
C ILE A 40 13.24 -13.08 27.35
N VAL A 41 12.24 -13.96 27.19
CA VAL A 41 11.17 -13.76 26.21
C VAL A 41 10.33 -12.53 26.54
N LYS A 42 10.08 -12.22 27.83
CA LYS A 42 9.41 -10.99 28.26
C LYS A 42 10.21 -9.76 27.86
N ALA A 43 11.50 -9.74 28.15
CA ALA A 43 12.39 -8.63 27.81
C ALA A 43 12.45 -8.37 26.30
N ILE A 44 12.60 -9.44 25.50
CA ILE A 44 12.58 -9.35 24.04
C ILE A 44 11.21 -8.85 23.54
N SER A 45 10.12 -9.40 24.07
CA SER A 45 8.76 -9.03 23.68
C SER A 45 8.45 -7.57 24.02
N SER A 46 8.88 -7.08 25.19
CA SER A 46 8.67 -5.70 25.61
C SER A 46 9.52 -4.70 24.82
N SER A 47 10.74 -5.09 24.43
CA SER A 47 11.60 -4.26 23.60
C SER A 47 11.08 -4.15 22.16
N LEU A 48 10.87 -5.31 21.50
CA LEU A 48 10.59 -5.39 20.07
C LEU A 48 9.10 -5.32 19.71
N THR A 49 8.18 -5.67 20.62
CA THR A 49 6.75 -5.74 20.32
C THR A 49 5.90 -5.24 21.50
N THR A 50 4.75 -5.87 21.75
CA THR A 50 3.73 -5.48 22.73
C THR A 50 4.02 -5.92 24.16
N GLY A 51 5.08 -6.70 24.41
CA GLY A 51 5.37 -7.29 25.73
C GLY A 51 4.48 -8.48 26.11
N GLN A 52 3.52 -8.85 25.27
CA GLN A 52 2.66 -10.01 25.52
C GLN A 52 3.42 -11.31 25.25
N ILE A 53 3.15 -12.31 26.06
CA ILE A 53 3.77 -13.63 25.96
C ILE A 53 2.67 -14.68 26.01
N LYS A 54 2.73 -15.63 25.09
CA LYS A 54 1.91 -16.84 25.12
C LYS A 54 2.75 -17.97 25.68
N SER A 55 2.34 -18.56 26.80
CA SER A 55 2.90 -19.81 27.27
C SER A 55 2.38 -20.96 26.40
N ILE A 56 3.27 -21.70 25.78
CA ILE A 56 2.94 -22.85 24.93
C ILE A 56 3.28 -24.12 25.71
N SER A 57 2.34 -25.05 25.81
CA SER A 57 2.59 -26.35 26.43
C SER A 57 3.40 -27.26 25.49
N LYS A 58 4.01 -28.34 26.00
CA LYS A 58 4.74 -29.29 25.16
C LYS A 58 3.86 -29.89 24.05
N GLU A 59 2.60 -30.17 24.36
CA GLU A 59 1.63 -30.73 23.41
C GLU A 59 1.29 -29.72 22.31
N GLU A 60 1.06 -28.45 22.67
CA GLU A 60 0.81 -27.37 21.72
C GLU A 60 2.02 -27.05 20.86
N SER A 61 3.23 -27.19 21.40
CA SER A 61 4.47 -26.94 20.67
C SER A 61 4.71 -27.94 19.53
N LEU A 62 4.16 -29.16 19.62
CA LEU A 62 4.23 -30.15 18.55
C LEU A 62 3.39 -29.76 17.32
N PHE A 63 2.38 -28.91 17.49
CA PHE A 63 1.56 -28.40 16.40
C PHE A 63 2.17 -27.17 15.72
N CYS A 64 3.16 -26.52 16.34
CA CYS A 64 3.87 -25.40 15.74
C CYS A 64 4.87 -25.93 14.71
N ARG A 65 4.72 -25.51 13.45
CA ARG A 65 5.65 -25.89 12.37
C ARG A 65 7.02 -25.21 12.48
N ASP A 66 7.07 -24.07 13.17
CA ASP A 66 8.24 -23.18 13.20
C ASP A 66 9.33 -23.66 14.18
N ILE A 67 8.96 -24.48 15.18
CA ILE A 67 9.87 -24.91 16.24
C ILE A 67 10.14 -26.41 16.08
N THR A 68 11.36 -26.75 15.68
CA THR A 68 11.76 -28.16 15.56
C THR A 68 11.91 -28.81 16.95
N GLN A 69 11.71 -30.13 17.02
CA GLN A 69 11.88 -30.89 18.27
C GLN A 69 13.26 -30.69 18.91
N ASN A 70 14.32 -30.62 18.09
CA ASN A 70 15.68 -30.36 18.58
C ASN A 70 15.80 -28.99 19.26
N THR A 71 15.14 -27.96 18.73
CA THR A 71 15.11 -26.63 19.35
C THR A 71 14.40 -26.67 20.70
N ILE A 72 13.30 -27.42 20.81
CA ILE A 72 12.56 -27.59 22.08
C ILE A 72 13.46 -28.29 23.11
N ASP A 73 14.13 -29.37 22.72
CA ASP A 73 15.01 -30.11 23.61
C ASP A 73 16.13 -29.21 24.12
N GLN A 74 16.75 -28.39 23.25
CA GLN A 74 17.78 -27.41 23.63
C GLN A 74 17.26 -26.34 24.59
N LEU A 75 16.05 -25.79 24.37
CA LEU A 75 15.46 -24.75 25.22
C LEU A 75 15.05 -25.27 26.62
N LEU A 76 14.75 -26.56 26.73
CA LEU A 76 14.37 -27.20 28.00
C LEU A 76 15.58 -27.66 28.83
N VAL A 77 16.80 -27.61 28.27
CA VAL A 77 18.02 -27.95 29.00
C VAL A 77 18.29 -26.92 30.10
N SER A 78 18.19 -27.36 31.36
CA SER A 78 18.57 -26.56 32.53
C SER A 78 19.96 -26.97 33.02
N LEU A 79 21.00 -26.32 32.50
CA LEU A 79 22.39 -26.52 32.91
C LEU A 79 22.91 -25.30 33.66
N ARG A 80 23.37 -25.50 34.89
CA ARG A 80 24.09 -24.47 35.65
C ARG A 80 25.59 -24.69 35.47
N MET A 81 26.25 -23.75 34.81
CA MET A 81 27.70 -23.78 34.63
C MET A 81 28.38 -22.60 35.33
N ASN A 82 29.59 -22.84 35.84
CA ASN A 82 30.41 -21.84 36.53
C ASN A 82 31.66 -21.52 35.69
N ALA A 83 31.90 -20.23 35.43
CA ALA A 83 32.95 -19.73 34.52
C ALA A 83 34.08 -19.00 35.27
N ASN A 84 34.66 -19.63 36.30
CA ASN A 84 35.66 -18.97 37.16
C ASN A 84 36.97 -18.64 36.43
N TYR A 85 37.36 -19.46 35.44
CA TYR A 85 38.67 -19.35 34.79
C TYR A 85 38.87 -18.04 34.04
N ILE A 86 37.82 -17.51 33.40
CA ILE A 86 37.92 -16.26 32.63
C ILE A 86 37.98 -15.06 33.56
N LYS A 87 37.09 -15.01 34.57
CA LYS A 87 37.00 -13.88 35.50
C LYS A 87 38.28 -13.64 36.30
N GLU A 88 38.97 -14.71 36.69
CA GLU A 88 40.17 -14.61 37.51
C GLU A 88 41.43 -14.33 36.70
N ASN A 89 41.52 -14.83 35.45
CA ASN A 89 42.77 -14.84 34.69
C ASN A 89 42.79 -13.87 33.50
N PHE A 90 41.65 -13.34 33.07
CA PHE A 90 41.57 -12.48 31.89
C PHE A 90 41.01 -11.10 32.25
N GLN A 91 41.73 -10.05 31.89
CA GLN A 91 41.23 -8.68 31.91
C GLN A 91 40.49 -8.39 30.61
N LEU A 92 39.26 -8.91 30.49
CA LEU A 92 38.41 -8.67 29.32
C LEU A 92 37.50 -7.47 29.55
N LYS A 93 37.31 -6.65 28.51
CA LYS A 93 36.22 -5.68 28.47
C LYS A 93 34.94 -6.44 28.14
N TRP A 94 34.09 -6.62 29.15
CA TRP A 94 32.75 -7.16 28.99
C TRP A 94 31.82 -6.06 28.49
N TYR A 95 31.08 -6.33 27.42
CA TYR A 95 30.08 -5.39 26.89
C TYR A 95 28.70 -5.58 27.55
N CYS A 96 28.39 -6.80 27.98
CA CYS A 96 27.12 -7.14 28.66
C CYS A 96 27.37 -8.11 29.82
N GLU A 97 28.10 -7.69 30.87
CA GLU A 97 28.39 -8.53 32.04
C GLU A 97 27.14 -8.85 32.86
N THR A 98 26.23 -7.88 32.97
CA THR A 98 24.93 -7.98 33.66
C THR A 98 23.90 -8.83 32.89
N GLY A 99 24.25 -9.30 31.68
CA GLY A 99 23.48 -10.21 30.85
C GLY A 99 22.49 -9.55 29.90
N LEU A 100 21.63 -10.37 29.30
CA LEU A 100 20.78 -9.99 28.16
C LEU A 100 19.62 -9.05 28.54
N ILE A 101 19.03 -9.19 29.72
CA ILE A 101 17.84 -8.43 30.11
C ILE A 101 18.19 -6.97 30.34
N ASP A 102 19.22 -6.70 31.14
CA ASP A 102 19.63 -5.34 31.48
C ASP A 102 20.16 -4.58 30.25
N ASN A 103 20.81 -5.29 29.33
CA ASN A 103 21.39 -4.71 28.11
C ASN A 103 20.50 -4.85 26.86
N ILE A 104 19.21 -5.20 27.03
CA ILE A 104 18.32 -5.52 25.91
C ILE A 104 18.16 -4.34 24.93
N ILE A 105 18.19 -3.11 25.43
CA ILE A 105 18.05 -1.89 24.63
C ILE A 105 19.24 -1.74 23.69
N MET A 106 20.47 -1.88 24.20
CA MET A 106 21.70 -1.82 23.41
C MET A 106 21.72 -2.92 22.34
N ILE A 107 21.40 -4.15 22.74
CA ILE A 107 21.37 -5.31 21.84
C ILE A 107 20.30 -5.14 20.76
N THR A 108 19.14 -4.56 21.12
CA THR A 108 18.09 -4.24 20.15
C THR A 108 18.55 -3.17 19.16
N LYS A 109 19.27 -2.13 19.63
CA LYS A 109 19.87 -1.10 18.77
C LYS A 109 20.87 -1.74 17.78
N GLU A 110 21.76 -2.61 18.27
CA GLU A 110 22.72 -3.34 17.42
C GLU A 110 22.04 -4.29 16.42
N TYR A 111 21.05 -5.04 16.86
CA TYR A 111 20.27 -5.94 16.03
C TYR A 111 19.57 -5.17 14.89
N LYS A 112 18.93 -4.05 15.20
CA LYS A 112 18.28 -3.20 14.20
C LYS A 112 19.28 -2.63 13.19
N LEU A 113 20.42 -2.12 13.64
CA LEU A 113 21.44 -1.54 12.75
C LEU A 113 22.10 -2.60 11.86
N SER A 114 22.50 -3.75 12.42
CA SER A 114 23.15 -4.83 11.66
C SER A 114 22.26 -5.42 10.58
N ARG A 115 20.95 -5.48 10.82
CA ARG A 115 19.94 -5.94 9.85
C ARG A 115 19.35 -4.81 8.99
N GLN A 116 19.80 -3.57 9.18
CA GLN A 116 19.28 -2.38 8.51
C GLN A 116 17.77 -2.15 8.72
N LEU A 117 17.23 -2.60 9.85
CA LEU A 117 15.84 -2.43 10.26
C LEU A 117 15.61 -1.02 10.82
N ILE A 118 15.65 -0.04 9.90
CA ILE A 118 15.56 1.38 10.21
C ILE A 118 14.13 1.85 9.89
N PRO A 119 13.37 2.35 10.88
CA PRO A 119 12.00 2.78 10.66
C PRO A 119 11.96 3.99 9.73
N ILE A 120 11.06 3.95 8.74
CA ILE A 120 10.90 5.02 7.75
C ILE A 120 9.80 5.97 8.22
N ARG A 121 10.16 7.23 8.54
CA ARG A 121 9.24 8.24 9.06
C ARG A 121 9.04 9.36 8.06
N LEU A 122 7.83 9.47 7.51
CA LEU A 122 7.49 10.39 6.44
C LEU A 122 6.33 11.29 6.84
N CYS A 123 6.34 12.52 6.33
CA CYS A 123 5.20 13.42 6.40
C CYS A 123 4.86 13.91 4.99
N ILE A 124 3.59 13.84 4.60
CA ILE A 124 3.11 14.30 3.28
C ILE A 124 2.22 15.51 3.49
N LEU A 125 2.67 16.65 2.97
CA LEU A 125 1.98 17.93 2.99
C LEU A 125 1.61 18.37 1.57
N GLY A 126 0.65 19.28 1.44
CA GLY A 126 0.21 19.78 0.14
C GLY A 126 -1.22 20.35 0.14
N PRO A 127 -1.63 21.02 -0.95
CA PRO A 127 -2.92 21.70 -1.05
C PRO A 127 -4.09 20.71 -1.12
N PRO A 128 -5.32 21.09 -0.74
CA PRO A 128 -6.50 20.21 -0.85
C PRO A 128 -6.67 19.67 -2.28
N ALA A 129 -7.22 18.46 -2.43
CA ALA A 129 -7.39 17.75 -3.71
C ALA A 129 -6.10 17.35 -4.47
N SER A 130 -4.92 17.54 -3.88
CA SER A 130 -3.64 17.11 -4.48
C SER A 130 -3.42 15.59 -4.54
N GLY A 131 -4.27 14.78 -3.89
CA GLY A 131 -4.13 13.32 -3.85
C GLY A 131 -3.20 12.77 -2.75
N LYS A 132 -2.88 13.58 -1.72
CA LYS A 132 -2.09 13.16 -0.53
C LYS A 132 -2.46 11.79 0.02
N THR A 133 -3.74 11.58 0.32
CA THR A 133 -4.23 10.34 0.92
C THR A 133 -4.07 9.14 0.00
N THR A 134 -4.23 9.32 -1.32
CA THR A 134 -4.00 8.25 -2.31
C THR A 134 -2.53 7.86 -2.33
N LEU A 135 -1.64 8.84 -2.37
CA LEU A 135 -0.19 8.61 -2.35
C LEU A 135 0.28 7.99 -1.02
N ALA A 136 -0.24 8.49 0.11
CA ALA A 136 0.07 7.98 1.44
C ALA A 136 -0.34 6.51 1.58
N LYS A 137 -1.55 6.14 1.13
CA LYS A 137 -2.01 4.75 1.17
C LYS A 137 -1.14 3.82 0.35
N LYS A 138 -0.77 4.21 -0.88
CA LYS A 138 0.14 3.43 -1.73
C LYS A 138 1.51 3.22 -1.08
N LEU A 139 2.09 4.28 -0.51
CA LEU A 139 3.37 4.18 0.20
C LEU A 139 3.26 3.31 1.47
N CYS A 140 2.16 3.43 2.21
CA CYS A 140 1.89 2.58 3.36
C CYS A 140 1.79 1.10 2.98
N GLU A 141 1.14 0.78 1.87
CA GLU A 141 1.03 -0.60 1.38
C GLU A 141 2.39 -1.16 0.93
N TYR A 142 3.15 -0.38 0.15
CA TYR A 142 4.45 -0.80 -0.36
C TYR A 142 5.52 -0.96 0.74
N TYR A 143 5.62 0.02 1.63
CA TYR A 143 6.62 -0.01 2.72
C TYR A 143 6.11 -0.74 3.98
N LYS A 144 4.83 -1.10 4.03
CA LYS A 144 4.13 -1.59 5.22
C LYS A 144 4.29 -0.65 6.42
N LEU A 145 3.95 0.62 6.20
CA LEU A 145 4.02 1.65 7.23
C LEU A 145 2.63 1.97 7.76
N GLU A 146 2.56 2.41 9.01
CA GLU A 146 1.30 2.84 9.60
C GLU A 146 0.82 4.14 8.94
N HIS A 147 -0.42 4.13 8.44
CA HIS A 147 -1.07 5.31 7.86
C HIS A 147 -1.68 6.17 8.95
N ILE A 148 -1.04 7.30 9.26
CA ILE A 148 -1.48 8.20 10.31
C ILE A 148 -2.29 9.34 9.70
N HIS A 149 -3.61 9.18 9.77
CA HIS A 149 -4.58 10.20 9.39
C HIS A 149 -5.35 10.70 10.61
N ILE A 150 -5.46 12.03 10.79
CA ILE A 150 -6.00 12.65 12.00
C ILE A 150 -7.35 12.07 12.47
N LYS A 151 -8.30 11.85 11.56
CA LYS A 151 -9.61 11.27 11.92
C LYS A 151 -9.47 9.86 12.48
N ARG A 152 -8.65 9.04 11.82
CA ARG A 152 -8.43 7.64 12.20
C ARG A 152 -7.74 7.54 13.56
N VAL A 153 -6.77 8.41 13.83
CA VAL A 153 -6.08 8.48 15.13
C VAL A 153 -7.04 8.83 16.25
N ILE A 154 -7.92 9.81 16.04
CA ILE A 154 -8.93 10.20 17.03
C ILE A 154 -9.89 9.04 17.30
N ASP A 155 -10.43 8.43 16.25
CA ASP A 155 -11.39 7.32 16.37
C ASP A 155 -10.74 6.12 17.08
N GLU A 156 -9.54 5.70 16.65
CA GLU A 156 -8.78 4.60 17.25
C GLU A 156 -8.41 4.91 18.72
N GLY A 157 -7.96 6.12 19.02
CA GLY A 157 -7.63 6.56 20.36
C GLY A 157 -8.84 6.48 21.31
N ILE A 158 -10.00 6.95 20.87
CA ILE A 158 -11.25 6.86 21.64
C ILE A 158 -11.66 5.39 21.84
N THR A 159 -11.54 4.54 20.83
CA THR A 159 -11.88 3.11 20.96
C THR A 159 -10.95 2.39 21.94
N ASN A 160 -9.64 2.66 21.89
CA ASN A 160 -8.67 2.08 22.80
C ASN A 160 -8.94 2.52 24.24
N LEU A 161 -9.18 3.82 24.47
CA LEU A 161 -9.57 4.34 25.79
C LEU A 161 -10.83 3.67 26.32
N LYS A 162 -11.88 3.53 25.50
CA LYS A 162 -13.12 2.83 25.88
C LYS A 162 -12.84 1.39 26.30
N GLN A 163 -11.97 0.68 25.57
CA GLN A 163 -11.60 -0.69 25.87
C GLN A 163 -10.82 -0.80 27.18
N ARG A 164 -9.83 0.09 27.42
CA ARG A 164 -9.07 0.13 28.68
C ARG A 164 -9.99 0.36 29.88
N VAL A 165 -10.92 1.32 29.75
CA VAL A 165 -11.94 1.61 30.78
C VAL A 165 -12.87 0.42 31.01
N GLN A 166 -13.30 -0.28 29.96
CA GLN A 166 -14.18 -1.44 30.10
C GLN A 166 -13.50 -2.61 30.82
N VAL A 167 -12.21 -2.86 30.51
CA VAL A 167 -11.39 -3.89 31.18
C VAL A 167 -11.20 -3.53 32.65
N ALA A 168 -10.93 -2.26 32.97
CA ALA A 168 -10.82 -1.79 34.35
C ALA A 168 -12.13 -1.98 35.15
N LYS A 169 -13.28 -1.69 34.54
CA LYS A 169 -14.60 -1.90 35.16
C LYS A 169 -14.94 -3.38 35.35
N ALA A 170 -14.54 -4.25 34.41
CA ALA A 170 -14.75 -5.69 34.52
C ALA A 170 -13.89 -6.34 35.63
N SER A 171 -12.66 -5.84 35.80
CA SER A 171 -11.71 -6.33 36.81
C SER A 171 -12.17 -6.07 38.26
N GLN A 172 -13.12 -5.16 38.48
CA GLN A 172 -13.73 -4.92 39.79
C GLN A 172 -14.81 -5.95 40.18
N ASN A 173 -15.32 -6.74 39.24
CA ASN A 173 -16.45 -7.65 39.47
C ASN A 173 -16.08 -9.13 39.64
N ASP A 174 -14.83 -9.56 39.39
CA ASP A 174 -14.45 -10.98 39.44
C ASP A 174 -13.03 -11.23 40.04
N PRO A 175 -12.91 -11.75 41.28
CA PRO A 175 -11.62 -11.90 41.98
C PRO A 175 -10.65 -12.98 41.45
N TYR A 176 -11.06 -13.82 40.50
CA TYR A 176 -10.28 -15.01 40.09
C TYR A 176 -9.49 -14.86 38.77
N GLN A 177 -9.58 -13.74 38.05
CA GLN A 177 -8.86 -13.51 36.77
C GLN A 177 -7.63 -12.58 36.86
N THR A 178 -7.11 -12.33 38.06
CA THR A 178 -6.01 -11.36 38.29
C THR A 178 -4.64 -11.76 37.71
N GLN A 179 -4.45 -12.95 37.12
CA GLN A 179 -3.13 -13.42 36.68
C GLN A 179 -2.71 -13.05 35.24
N MET A 180 -3.48 -12.23 34.51
CA MET A 180 -3.15 -11.81 33.13
C MET A 180 -3.12 -10.28 32.93
N ILE A 181 -3.04 -9.48 34.00
CA ILE A 181 -3.18 -8.01 33.89
C ILE A 181 -1.81 -7.33 34.00
N ASN A 182 -1.57 -6.42 33.05
CA ASN A 182 -0.37 -5.60 32.85
C ASN A 182 0.09 -4.88 34.14
N GLU A 183 1.40 -4.85 34.36
CA GLU A 183 2.10 -3.92 35.27
C GLU A 183 2.39 -2.56 34.58
N ASN A 184 1.66 -2.20 33.51
CA ASN A 184 1.73 -0.84 32.99
C ASN A 184 0.88 0.04 33.91
N GLU A 185 1.56 0.72 34.82
CA GLU A 185 1.07 1.76 35.71
C GLU A 185 0.49 2.95 34.91
N HIS A 186 -0.74 2.81 34.43
CA HIS A 186 -1.62 3.95 34.21
C HIS A 186 -2.83 3.77 35.11
N SER A 187 -3.03 4.73 36.01
CA SER A 187 -4.20 4.79 36.88
C SER A 187 -5.44 4.66 36.01
N SER A 188 -6.22 3.60 36.23
CA SER A 188 -7.48 3.40 35.51
C SER A 188 -8.47 4.53 35.74
N ALA A 189 -8.27 5.35 36.78
CA ALA A 189 -9.07 6.53 37.06
C ALA A 189 -8.77 7.66 36.06
N ASP A 190 -7.50 7.86 35.72
CA ASP A 190 -7.04 8.95 34.85
C ASP A 190 -7.53 8.72 33.41
N ASP A 191 -7.53 7.47 32.94
CA ASP A 191 -8.07 7.08 31.63
C ASP A 191 -9.60 7.33 31.55
N VAL A 192 -10.33 7.18 32.65
CA VAL A 192 -11.79 7.47 32.72
C VAL A 192 -12.03 8.97 32.63
N GLU A 193 -11.33 9.75 33.46
CA GLU A 193 -11.45 11.21 33.49
C GLU A 193 -11.07 11.82 32.13
N PHE A 194 -10.00 11.33 31.51
CA PHE A 194 -9.55 11.79 30.21
C PHE A 194 -10.57 11.50 29.10
N LEU A 195 -11.22 10.32 29.13
CA LEU A 195 -12.27 9.96 28.18
C LEU A 195 -13.52 10.84 28.34
N GLU A 196 -13.92 11.16 29.58
CA GLU A 196 -15.03 12.07 29.86
C GLU A 196 -14.71 13.49 29.38
N ALA A 197 -13.49 13.98 29.65
CA ALA A 197 -13.02 15.29 29.19
C ALA A 197 -13.01 15.40 27.65
N ILE A 198 -12.56 14.35 26.94
CA ILE A 198 -12.61 14.31 25.48
C ILE A 198 -14.06 14.38 24.98
N GLN A 199 -14.97 13.58 25.57
CA GLN A 199 -16.37 13.55 25.15
C GLN A 199 -17.05 14.90 25.37
N GLN A 200 -16.81 15.54 26.52
CA GLN A 200 -17.34 16.86 26.81
C GLN A 200 -16.80 17.91 25.83
N ASN A 201 -15.49 17.92 25.57
CA ASN A 201 -14.87 18.84 24.61
C ASN A 201 -15.44 18.65 23.19
N MET A 202 -15.72 17.41 22.78
CA MET A 202 -16.36 17.13 21.49
C MET A 202 -17.79 17.69 21.41
N ILE A 203 -18.56 17.63 22.51
CA ILE A 203 -19.92 18.19 22.56
C ILE A 203 -19.86 19.72 22.45
N GLU A 204 -18.97 20.36 23.19
CA GLU A 204 -18.83 21.81 23.23
C GLU A 204 -18.36 22.40 21.88
N ASN A 205 -17.54 21.66 21.13
CA ASN A 205 -16.90 22.15 19.89
C ASN A 205 -17.55 21.60 18.60
N ASN A 206 -18.83 21.22 18.63
CA ASN A 206 -19.56 20.69 17.47
C ASN A 206 -18.81 19.51 16.78
N GLY A 207 -18.30 18.57 17.59
CA GLY A 207 -17.60 17.38 17.12
C GLY A 207 -16.12 17.59 16.75
N ARG A 208 -15.50 18.73 17.08
CA ARG A 208 -14.06 18.95 16.90
C ARG A 208 -13.33 18.85 18.25
N LEU A 209 -12.22 18.13 18.28
CA LEU A 209 -11.37 18.11 19.47
C LEU A 209 -10.43 19.32 19.50
N GLY A 210 -10.18 19.84 20.70
CA GLY A 210 -9.14 20.81 20.98
C GLY A 210 -7.73 20.30 20.62
N LEU A 211 -6.81 21.22 20.33
CA LEU A 211 -5.45 20.88 19.90
C LEU A 211 -4.69 20.03 20.92
N GLU A 212 -4.88 20.30 22.21
CA GLU A 212 -4.19 19.58 23.29
C GLU A 212 -4.55 18.10 23.29
N TYR A 213 -5.85 17.77 23.27
CA TYR A 213 -6.34 16.38 23.20
C TYR A 213 -5.93 15.67 21.90
N VAL A 214 -5.94 16.39 20.77
CA VAL A 214 -5.46 15.81 19.51
C VAL A 214 -3.97 15.50 19.61
N THR A 215 -3.19 16.39 20.24
CA THR A 215 -1.74 16.23 20.38
C THR A 215 -1.39 15.02 21.24
N THR A 216 -2.08 14.83 22.37
CA THR A 216 -1.84 13.67 23.26
C THR A 216 -2.18 12.34 22.57
N LEU A 217 -3.35 12.23 21.95
CA LEU A 217 -3.74 11.02 21.19
C LEU A 217 -2.77 10.73 20.04
N PHE A 218 -2.29 11.77 19.36
CA PHE A 218 -1.35 11.63 18.24
C PHE A 218 0.05 11.22 18.73
N GLN A 219 0.52 11.78 19.85
CA GLN A 219 1.78 11.38 20.47
C GLN A 219 1.73 9.94 20.99
N GLU A 220 0.62 9.52 21.60
CA GLU A 220 0.40 8.13 22.02
C GLU A 220 0.48 7.19 20.80
N LYS A 221 -0.17 7.56 19.69
CA LYS A 221 -0.09 6.78 18.44
C LYS A 221 1.32 6.76 17.85
N LEU A 222 2.05 7.87 17.80
CA LEU A 222 3.43 7.91 17.28
C LEU A 222 4.42 7.14 18.16
N THR A 223 4.17 7.10 19.47
CA THR A 223 4.97 6.36 20.45
C THR A 223 4.65 4.86 20.46
N SER A 224 3.57 4.45 19.78
CA SER A 224 3.23 3.05 19.63
C SER A 224 4.35 2.25 18.95
N LYS A 225 4.51 0.99 19.37
CA LYS A 225 5.54 0.07 18.86
C LYS A 225 5.52 -0.12 17.34
N PRO A 226 4.35 -0.23 16.66
CA PRO A 226 4.31 -0.27 15.20
C PRO A 226 4.98 0.95 14.55
N CYS A 227 4.66 2.15 15.05
CA CYS A 227 5.23 3.40 14.51
C CYS A 227 6.72 3.55 14.82
N GLN A 228 7.19 3.07 15.97
CA GLN A 228 8.61 3.11 16.33
C GLN A 228 9.47 2.09 15.58
N ASN A 229 8.93 0.89 15.32
CA ASN A 229 9.70 -0.21 14.71
C ASN A 229 9.61 -0.25 13.18
N GLN A 230 8.44 0.01 12.61
CA GLN A 230 8.25 0.00 11.15
C GLN A 230 8.40 1.42 10.59
N GLY A 231 7.92 2.42 11.33
CA GLY A 231 7.83 3.80 10.87
C GLY A 231 6.38 4.20 10.60
N TYR A 232 6.19 5.38 10.03
CA TYR A 232 4.86 5.95 9.82
C TYR A 232 4.83 6.93 8.66
N ILE A 233 3.64 7.14 8.11
CA ILE A 233 3.34 8.22 7.16
C ILE A 233 2.25 9.10 7.74
N ILE A 234 2.58 10.37 8.00
CA ILE A 234 1.60 11.37 8.40
C ILE A 234 0.96 11.98 7.16
N ASP A 235 -0.37 11.91 7.06
CA ASP A 235 -1.16 12.45 5.95
C ASP A 235 -1.82 13.79 6.31
N GLY A 236 -1.32 14.88 5.73
CA GLY A 236 -1.99 16.18 5.75
C GLY A 236 -2.06 16.89 7.10
N TYR A 237 -1.23 16.48 8.07
CA TYR A 237 -1.03 17.09 9.38
C TYR A 237 0.48 17.21 9.65
N PRO A 238 0.99 18.23 10.37
CA PRO A 238 0.32 19.41 10.97
C PRO A 238 -0.13 20.46 9.94
N LYS A 239 -1.12 21.30 10.29
CA LYS A 239 -1.63 22.39 9.41
C LYS A 239 -1.12 23.79 9.73
N SER A 240 -0.57 23.97 10.92
CA SER A 240 -0.07 25.25 11.43
C SER A 240 1.19 24.99 12.25
N LYS A 241 2.10 25.97 12.30
CA LYS A 241 3.30 25.94 13.14
C LYS A 241 2.99 25.59 14.60
N LYS A 242 1.88 26.11 15.15
CA LYS A 242 1.45 25.79 16.53
C LYS A 242 1.18 24.31 16.72
N GLN A 243 0.56 23.67 15.72
CA GLN A 243 0.27 22.23 15.75
C GLN A 243 1.55 21.40 15.60
N ALA A 244 2.45 21.82 14.70
CA ALA A 244 3.74 21.18 14.50
C ALA A 244 4.58 21.24 15.79
N ALA A 245 4.65 22.41 16.42
CA ALA A 245 5.33 22.60 17.69
C ALA A 245 4.68 21.74 18.79
N ALA A 246 3.36 21.79 18.99
CA ALA A 246 2.71 20.97 20.00
C ALA A 246 3.00 19.47 19.82
N LEU A 247 2.93 18.98 18.57
CA LEU A 247 3.15 17.57 18.27
C LEU A 247 4.59 17.11 18.52
N PHE A 248 5.57 17.88 18.05
CA PHE A 248 6.96 17.44 18.03
C PHE A 248 7.83 18.05 19.15
N SER A 249 7.35 19.03 19.92
CA SER A 249 8.13 19.62 21.02
C SER A 249 8.29 18.67 22.22
N HIS A 250 7.28 17.85 22.52
CA HIS A 250 7.33 16.89 23.65
C HIS A 250 7.82 15.49 23.24
N GLY A 251 7.99 15.23 21.94
CA GLY A 251 8.47 13.94 21.43
C GLY A 251 10.00 13.76 21.44
N GLY A 252 10.72 14.62 22.15
CA GLY A 252 12.18 14.63 22.26
C GLY A 252 12.73 14.18 23.62
N GLY A 253 11.88 13.93 24.61
CA GLY A 253 12.28 13.49 25.95
C GLY A 253 11.39 12.37 26.43
N GLY A 254 11.90 11.14 26.39
CA GLY A 254 11.19 9.93 26.80
C GLY A 254 12.16 8.78 26.93
N VAL A 255 12.81 8.73 28.10
CA VAL A 255 13.70 7.69 28.67
C VAL A 255 15.00 7.43 27.92
N ASP A 256 15.96 8.33 28.12
CA ASP A 256 17.40 8.05 28.24
C ASP A 256 17.97 9.29 29.01
N GLU A 257 17.43 9.58 30.21
CA GLU A 257 18.19 10.32 31.23
C GLU A 257 19.15 9.29 31.84
N GLU A 258 20.32 9.15 31.21
CA GLU A 258 21.59 8.62 31.77
C GLU A 258 22.55 8.27 30.60
N GLU A 259 22.94 9.26 29.79
CA GLU A 259 24.22 9.25 29.07
C GLU A 259 24.75 10.70 29.01
N GLU A 260 24.83 11.37 30.17
CA GLU A 260 25.79 12.47 30.34
C GLU A 260 27.17 11.85 30.56
N GLY A 261 27.99 11.85 29.51
CA GLY A 261 29.41 11.52 29.62
C GLY A 261 29.95 10.71 28.45
N GLU A 262 29.89 11.24 27.22
CA GLU A 262 30.82 10.91 26.13
C GLU A 262 30.55 11.77 24.87
N GLN A 263 30.36 13.09 25.01
CA GLN A 263 30.27 14.02 23.87
C GLN A 263 30.88 15.40 24.19
N GLU A 264 32.14 15.46 24.64
CA GLU A 264 32.88 16.75 24.71
C GLU A 264 33.96 16.91 23.63
N GLU A 265 34.25 15.90 22.79
CA GLU A 265 35.33 16.02 21.80
C GLU A 265 34.88 16.35 20.36
N ASN A 266 33.58 16.41 20.05
CA ASN A 266 33.09 16.70 18.68
C ASN A 266 32.46 18.08 18.49
N GLU A 267 32.23 18.86 19.56
CA GLU A 267 31.54 20.16 19.45
C GLU A 267 32.46 21.30 18.97
N GLU A 268 33.79 21.19 19.14
CA GLU A 268 34.72 22.25 18.73
C GLU A 268 35.02 22.30 17.22
N GLU A 269 34.74 21.22 16.46
CA GLU A 269 34.93 21.21 15.00
C GLU A 269 33.72 21.77 14.23
N GLU A 270 32.50 21.66 14.76
CA GLU A 270 31.29 22.17 14.08
C GLU A 270 31.08 23.68 14.23
N GLU A 271 31.59 24.31 15.29
CA GLU A 271 31.45 25.77 15.48
C GLU A 271 32.40 26.60 14.58
N LYS A 272 33.54 26.04 14.16
CA LYS A 272 34.50 26.74 13.29
C LYS A 272 34.09 26.78 11.81
N ILE A 273 33.12 25.97 11.39
CA ILE A 273 32.63 25.96 9.99
C ILE A 273 31.51 26.99 9.77
N LYS A 274 30.83 27.44 10.83
CA LYS A 274 29.65 28.34 10.72
C LYS A 274 29.98 29.82 10.54
N THR A 275 31.24 30.24 10.63
CA THR A 275 31.60 31.69 10.60
C THR A 275 32.23 32.19 9.30
N THR A 276 32.39 31.36 8.25
CA THR A 276 33.15 31.80 7.05
C THR A 276 32.56 31.45 5.68
N THR A 277 31.23 31.43 5.52
CA THR A 277 30.61 31.40 4.17
C THR A 277 29.29 32.16 4.15
N GLY A 278 29.34 33.46 4.44
CA GLY A 278 28.35 34.39 3.90
C GLY A 278 28.83 34.82 2.54
N ASP A 279 28.43 34.10 1.48
CA ASP A 279 28.29 34.57 0.09
C ASP A 279 27.95 33.39 -0.84
N ILE A 280 26.80 33.47 -1.52
CA ILE A 280 26.32 32.60 -2.61
C ILE A 280 26.17 31.10 -2.26
N ILE A 281 25.16 30.76 -1.46
CA ILE A 281 24.76 29.36 -1.23
C ILE A 281 23.47 29.08 -2.00
N GLN A 282 23.61 28.40 -3.14
CA GLN A 282 22.53 27.60 -3.71
C GLN A 282 22.14 26.58 -2.63
N SER A 283 20.92 26.67 -2.09
CA SER A 283 20.50 25.91 -0.90
C SER A 283 20.79 24.43 -1.11
N ALA A 284 21.31 23.73 -0.09
CA ALA A 284 21.59 22.29 -0.17
C ALA A 284 20.40 21.50 -0.76
N ASN A 285 19.17 21.95 -0.52
CA ASN A 285 17.94 21.42 -1.09
C ASN A 285 17.84 21.51 -2.63
N GLU A 286 18.36 22.57 -3.26
CA GLU A 286 18.38 22.76 -4.72
C GLU A 286 19.43 21.90 -5.40
N LEU A 287 20.65 21.86 -4.84
CA LEU A 287 21.70 20.93 -5.28
C LEU A 287 21.25 19.47 -5.14
N PHE A 288 20.48 19.16 -4.10
CA PHE A 288 19.94 17.83 -3.83
C PHE A 288 18.77 17.46 -4.76
N LYS A 289 17.86 18.39 -5.04
CA LYS A 289 16.78 18.26 -6.04
C LYS A 289 17.36 17.93 -7.42
N ASN A 290 18.40 18.65 -7.83
CA ASN A 290 19.03 18.45 -9.13
C ASN A 290 19.81 17.13 -9.24
N LYS A 291 20.30 16.59 -8.12
CA LYS A 291 21.10 15.35 -8.10
C LYS A 291 20.26 14.07 -8.05
N TYR A 292 19.09 14.10 -7.40
CA TYR A 292 18.29 12.89 -7.13
C TYR A 292 16.88 12.89 -7.74
N LEU A 293 16.40 14.03 -8.26
CA LEU A 293 15.10 14.16 -8.92
C LEU A 293 15.29 14.70 -10.35
N PRO A 294 15.87 13.92 -11.28
CA PRO A 294 16.08 14.38 -12.64
C PRO A 294 14.74 14.72 -13.31
N SER A 295 14.70 15.86 -13.98
CA SER A 295 13.60 16.24 -14.86
C SER A 295 13.53 15.25 -16.04
N GLU A 296 12.31 14.83 -16.38
CA GLU A 296 11.90 14.34 -17.71
C GLU A 296 12.46 13.02 -18.26
N LYS A 297 12.99 12.12 -17.43
CA LYS A 297 13.11 10.71 -17.85
C LYS A 297 12.05 9.89 -17.16
N GLU A 298 11.19 9.23 -17.95
CA GLU A 298 10.30 8.18 -17.48
C GLU A 298 11.13 7.22 -16.62
N ALA A 299 10.90 7.24 -15.31
CA ALA A 299 11.51 6.28 -14.42
C ALA A 299 10.96 4.92 -14.85
N GLY A 300 11.83 4.08 -15.44
CA GLY A 300 11.52 2.69 -15.74
C GLY A 300 10.97 1.95 -14.51
N ASP A 301 10.41 0.77 -14.67
CA ASP A 301 9.76 0.03 -13.58
C ASP A 301 10.75 -0.38 -12.48
N VAL A 302 10.98 0.53 -11.52
CA VAL A 302 11.97 0.44 -10.44
C VAL A 302 11.59 -0.61 -9.39
N THR A 303 10.36 -1.11 -9.44
CA THR A 303 9.81 -2.05 -8.43
C THR A 303 10.35 -3.46 -8.57
N LYS A 304 10.93 -3.82 -9.73
CA LYS A 304 11.28 -5.20 -10.09
C LYS A 304 12.75 -5.59 -9.86
N GLU A 305 13.67 -4.63 -9.79
CA GLU A 305 15.11 -4.91 -9.62
C GLU A 305 15.72 -4.11 -8.44
N PRO A 306 15.74 -4.68 -7.23
CA PRO A 306 16.34 -4.05 -6.06
C PRO A 306 17.88 -4.16 -6.12
N GLY A 307 18.53 -3.32 -6.94
CA GLY A 307 20.00 -3.38 -7.05
C GLY A 307 20.70 -2.20 -7.73
N LEU A 308 19.99 -1.33 -8.44
CA LEU A 308 20.59 -0.26 -9.26
C LEU A 308 20.21 1.16 -8.80
N LEU A 309 19.57 1.30 -7.64
CA LEU A 309 19.06 2.59 -7.21
C LEU A 309 20.16 3.37 -6.50
N LEU A 310 20.39 4.61 -6.94
CA LEU A 310 21.25 5.58 -6.26
C LEU A 310 20.56 6.01 -4.95
N THR A 311 20.43 5.08 -4.01
CA THR A 311 19.77 5.30 -2.72
C THR A 311 20.67 6.11 -1.80
N GLN A 312 20.06 6.83 -0.86
CA GLN A 312 20.82 7.51 0.19
C GLN A 312 21.71 6.51 0.96
N PRO A 313 22.88 6.96 1.45
CA PRO A 313 23.68 6.13 2.36
C PRO A 313 22.82 5.65 3.53
N ILE A 314 22.96 4.38 3.88
CA ILE A 314 22.21 3.79 4.98
C ILE A 314 22.58 4.56 6.26
N PRO A 315 21.58 5.11 7.00
CA PRO A 315 21.84 5.81 8.24
C PRO A 315 22.64 4.93 9.20
N MET A 316 23.71 5.47 9.76
CA MET A 316 24.56 4.76 10.72
C MET A 316 23.94 4.73 12.13
N GLN A 317 22.84 5.46 12.36
CA GLN A 317 22.16 5.58 13.63
C GLN A 317 20.64 5.47 13.46
N LEU A 318 19.96 4.98 14.50
CA LEU A 318 18.50 4.92 14.56
C LEU A 318 17.91 6.33 14.80
N PRO A 319 16.79 6.68 14.17
CA PRO A 319 16.19 8.00 14.33
C PRO A 319 15.65 8.19 15.75
N LYS A 320 16.16 9.21 16.46
CA LYS A 320 15.74 9.60 17.81
C LYS A 320 14.48 10.49 17.75
N GLY A 321 13.63 10.39 18.77
CA GLY A 321 12.42 11.21 18.93
C GLY A 321 11.27 10.88 17.95
N LEU A 322 10.30 11.79 17.83
CA LEU A 322 9.09 11.64 17.00
C LEU A 322 9.13 12.43 15.67
N LEU A 323 10.29 12.95 15.27
CA LEU A 323 10.40 13.77 14.06
C LEU A 323 10.44 12.90 12.79
N PRO A 324 9.79 13.35 11.69
CA PRO A 324 9.91 12.71 10.39
C PRO A 324 11.31 12.94 9.80
N ALA A 325 11.82 11.97 9.05
CA ALA A 325 13.07 12.10 8.31
C ALA A 325 12.91 12.97 7.07
N TYR A 326 11.75 12.85 6.40
CA TYR A 326 11.43 13.59 5.19
C TYR A 326 10.02 14.17 5.24
N VAL A 327 9.89 15.39 4.71
CA VAL A 327 8.61 16.04 4.47
C VAL A 327 8.45 16.20 2.96
N PHE A 328 7.47 15.51 2.38
CA PHE A 328 7.13 15.63 0.97
C PHE A 328 6.04 16.67 0.79
N GLU A 329 6.34 17.74 0.06
CA GLU A 329 5.39 18.81 -0.22
C GLU A 329 4.87 18.67 -1.66
N LEU A 330 3.63 18.24 -1.79
CA LEU A 330 2.94 18.15 -3.06
C LEU A 330 2.57 19.55 -3.56
N GLN A 331 3.04 19.91 -4.75
CA GLN A 331 2.83 21.20 -5.40
C GLN A 331 1.92 21.05 -6.62
N ALA A 332 0.95 21.95 -6.72
CA ALA A 332 0.01 22.05 -7.83
C ALA A 332 -0.49 23.50 -7.97
N THR A 333 -0.90 23.87 -9.19
CA THR A 333 -1.57 25.14 -9.48
C THR A 333 -3.04 25.10 -9.08
N ASP A 334 -3.61 26.27 -8.82
CA ASP A 334 -4.99 26.38 -8.33
C ASP A 334 -6.00 25.98 -9.42
N CYS A 335 -5.71 26.30 -10.69
CA CYS A 335 -6.49 25.84 -11.85
C CYS A 335 -6.52 24.31 -11.93
N PHE A 336 -5.35 23.66 -11.86
CA PHE A 336 -5.27 22.21 -11.91
C PHE A 336 -6.06 21.53 -10.78
N LEU A 337 -5.98 22.06 -9.56
CA LEU A 337 -6.73 21.53 -8.42
C LEU A 337 -8.24 21.71 -8.57
N ARG A 338 -8.68 22.86 -9.10
CA ARG A 338 -10.08 23.14 -9.38
C ARG A 338 -10.62 22.18 -10.44
N ASP A 339 -9.92 22.05 -11.57
CA ASP A 339 -10.35 21.21 -12.69
C ASP A 339 -10.38 19.73 -12.26
N ARG A 340 -9.43 19.31 -11.43
CA ARG A 340 -9.43 17.97 -10.82
C ARG A 340 -10.62 17.70 -9.90
N ILE A 341 -11.11 18.71 -9.17
CA ILE A 341 -12.34 18.58 -8.37
C ILE A 341 -13.57 18.54 -9.27
N MET A 342 -13.62 19.37 -10.31
CA MET A 342 -14.74 19.41 -11.28
C MET A 342 -14.89 18.07 -12.02
N ASN A 343 -13.78 17.44 -12.38
CA ASN A 343 -13.78 16.15 -13.07
C ASN A 343 -13.91 14.95 -12.12
N MET A 344 -14.06 15.17 -10.81
CA MET A 344 -14.18 14.10 -9.83
C MET A 344 -15.63 13.57 -9.79
N PRO A 345 -15.84 12.23 -9.75
CA PRO A 345 -17.19 11.70 -9.72
C PRO A 345 -17.93 12.06 -8.42
N GLU A 346 -19.25 12.26 -8.52
CA GLU A 346 -20.09 12.78 -7.45
C GLU A 346 -19.99 11.97 -6.14
N TYR A 347 -19.85 10.65 -6.21
CA TYR A 347 -19.74 9.81 -5.02
C TYR A 347 -18.49 10.10 -4.17
N LYS A 348 -17.40 10.64 -4.77
CA LYS A 348 -16.19 11.07 -4.02
C LYS A 348 -16.35 12.48 -3.45
N VAL A 349 -17.19 13.30 -4.05
CA VAL A 349 -17.43 14.70 -3.68
C VAL A 349 -18.53 14.79 -2.60
N HIS A 350 -19.52 13.92 -2.67
CA HIS A 350 -20.66 13.88 -1.75
C HIS A 350 -20.20 13.63 -0.30
N GLY A 351 -20.65 14.49 0.62
CA GLY A 351 -20.25 14.44 2.04
C GLY A 351 -18.87 15.02 2.35
N THR A 352 -18.17 15.59 1.37
CA THR A 352 -16.91 16.31 1.58
C THR A 352 -17.10 17.83 1.56
N HIS A 353 -16.11 18.58 2.04
CA HIS A 353 -16.09 20.05 1.96
C HIS A 353 -15.60 20.58 0.59
N TYR A 354 -15.73 19.81 -0.49
CA TYR A 354 -15.41 20.24 -1.86
C TYR A 354 -16.52 21.10 -2.48
N THR A 355 -17.13 21.98 -1.68
CA THR A 355 -17.92 23.11 -2.19
C THR A 355 -16.97 24.20 -2.66
N GLU A 356 -17.40 25.05 -3.60
CA GLU A 356 -16.56 26.13 -4.14
C GLU A 356 -15.96 27.01 -3.02
N SER A 357 -16.82 27.52 -2.12
CA SER A 357 -16.38 28.32 -0.97
C SER A 357 -15.54 27.55 0.04
N GLY A 358 -15.87 26.27 0.29
CA GLY A 358 -15.16 25.41 1.23
C GLY A 358 -13.77 24.98 0.74
N PHE A 359 -13.61 24.83 -0.58
CA PHE A 359 -12.34 24.52 -1.22
C PHE A 359 -11.40 25.73 -1.17
N TRP A 360 -11.83 26.89 -1.64
CA TRP A 360 -11.02 28.11 -1.64
C TRP A 360 -10.58 28.50 -0.23
N ARG A 361 -11.47 28.40 0.77
CA ARG A 361 -11.11 28.65 2.17
C ARG A 361 -9.96 27.76 2.65
N ARG A 362 -10.00 26.46 2.35
CA ARG A 362 -8.95 25.48 2.75
C ARG A 362 -7.66 25.67 1.95
N LEU A 363 -7.77 26.03 0.68
CA LEU A 363 -6.61 26.30 -0.17
C LEU A 363 -5.88 27.55 0.33
N ASN A 364 -6.61 28.61 0.64
CA ASN A 364 -6.07 29.84 1.20
C ASN A 364 -5.40 29.61 2.56
N GLU A 365 -6.05 28.85 3.44
CA GLU A 365 -5.49 28.45 4.75
C GLU A 365 -4.19 27.65 4.59
N TYR A 366 -4.10 26.79 3.58
CA TYR A 366 -2.87 26.07 3.25
C TYR A 366 -1.75 27.03 2.79
N ARG A 367 -2.03 27.92 1.84
CA ARG A 367 -1.03 28.88 1.33
C ARG A 367 -0.50 29.79 2.43
N THR A 368 -1.36 30.25 3.34
CA THR A 368 -0.96 31.11 4.46
C THR A 368 -0.19 30.36 5.54
N ASN A 369 -0.69 29.22 6.01
CA ASN A 369 -0.16 28.57 7.21
C ASN A 369 1.00 27.60 6.91
N GLN A 370 1.03 27.01 5.71
CA GLN A 370 2.03 26.00 5.36
C GLN A 370 3.19 26.60 4.58
N ILE A 371 2.90 27.41 3.55
CA ILE A 371 3.92 28.04 2.70
C ILE A 371 4.35 29.41 3.27
N GLY A 372 3.42 30.13 3.91
CA GLY A 372 3.68 31.48 4.41
C GLY A 372 3.48 32.56 3.36
N VAL A 373 2.65 32.32 2.33
CA VAL A 373 2.36 33.30 1.27
C VAL A 373 1.13 34.11 1.66
N ASN A 374 1.25 35.44 1.62
CA ASN A 374 0.10 36.33 1.79
C ASN A 374 -0.79 36.32 0.54
N PRO A 375 -2.08 35.94 0.65
CA PRO A 375 -3.01 35.94 -0.48
C PRO A 375 -3.22 37.34 -1.08
N ALA A 376 -3.00 38.39 -0.29
CA ALA A 376 -3.16 39.79 -0.70
C ALA A 376 -1.97 40.36 -1.49
N LEU A 377 -0.80 39.70 -1.50
CA LEU A 377 0.42 40.19 -2.16
C LEU A 377 0.70 39.49 -3.51
N SER A 378 -0.19 38.60 -3.96
CA SER A 378 -0.10 37.92 -5.27
C SER A 378 -1.34 38.24 -6.12
N PRO A 379 -1.35 39.38 -6.86
CA PRO A 379 -2.54 39.86 -7.56
C PRO A 379 -2.94 39.03 -8.79
N THR A 380 -2.20 37.97 -9.15
CA THR A 380 -2.53 37.10 -10.30
C THR A 380 -3.54 35.99 -9.99
N LEU A 381 -3.98 35.87 -8.73
CA LEU A 381 -4.90 34.83 -8.28
C LEU A 381 -6.01 35.44 -7.42
N ASN A 382 -6.95 36.21 -8.00
CA ASN A 382 -8.28 36.46 -7.43
C ASN A 382 -9.16 37.32 -8.36
N ILE A 383 -10.09 36.72 -9.12
CA ILE A 383 -11.52 37.12 -9.19
C ILE A 383 -12.37 35.89 -9.61
N PRO A 384 -13.44 35.52 -8.86
CA PRO A 384 -14.46 34.57 -9.32
C PRO A 384 -15.32 35.19 -10.44
N GLY A 385 -15.42 34.54 -11.60
CA GLY A 385 -16.33 34.94 -12.68
C GLY A 385 -15.69 35.41 -14.00
N THR A 386 -14.37 35.30 -14.17
CA THR A 386 -13.74 35.58 -15.47
C THR A 386 -13.69 34.28 -16.30
N PRO A 387 -14.25 34.24 -17.53
CA PRO A 387 -14.08 33.07 -18.41
C PRO A 387 -12.59 32.86 -18.66
N CYS A 388 -12.12 31.62 -18.56
CA CYS A 388 -10.82 31.25 -19.11
C CYS A 388 -10.89 31.51 -20.62
N SER A 389 -10.39 32.66 -21.07
CA SER A 389 -10.21 32.91 -22.50
C SER A 389 -9.05 32.04 -22.97
N GLU A 390 -9.40 31.04 -23.77
CA GLU A 390 -8.48 30.42 -24.71
C GLU A 390 -7.97 31.51 -25.66
N HIS A 391 -6.67 31.44 -25.99
CA HIS A 391 -5.86 32.38 -26.78
C HIS A 391 -5.13 33.48 -25.99
N GLU A 392 -3.94 33.13 -25.52
CA GLU A 392 -2.70 33.84 -25.89
C GLU A 392 -1.52 32.86 -25.75
N VAL A 393 -1.24 32.15 -26.84
CA VAL A 393 0.04 31.46 -27.05
C VAL A 393 1.00 32.53 -27.55
N GLU A 394 1.60 33.29 -26.64
CA GLU A 394 2.82 34.04 -26.93
C GLU A 394 3.92 33.64 -25.95
N GLN A 395 5.12 33.51 -26.52
CA GLN A 395 6.29 32.86 -25.98
C GLN A 395 6.74 33.46 -24.64
N VAL A 396 6.35 32.84 -23.52
CA VAL A 396 6.98 33.09 -22.22
C VAL A 396 8.09 32.06 -22.03
N GLY A 397 9.33 32.55 -22.04
CA GLY A 397 10.53 31.74 -21.86
C GLY A 397 10.45 30.85 -20.62
N THR A 398 10.93 29.61 -20.77
CA THR A 398 10.88 28.47 -19.84
C THR A 398 11.73 28.62 -18.57
N ASN A 399 11.80 29.81 -17.97
CA ASN A 399 12.64 30.10 -16.80
C ASN A 399 12.04 31.11 -15.80
N SER A 400 10.72 31.07 -15.53
CA SER A 400 10.09 31.97 -14.54
C SER A 400 9.34 31.26 -13.40
N LEU A 401 9.90 30.18 -12.85
CA LEU A 401 9.38 29.51 -11.64
C LEU A 401 10.19 29.81 -10.36
N SER A 402 10.92 30.92 -10.37
CA SER A 402 11.70 31.46 -9.25
C SER A 402 11.04 32.74 -8.71
N PRO A 403 9.86 32.61 -8.06
CA PRO A 403 9.70 33.25 -6.75
C PRO A 403 8.93 32.42 -5.69
N LEU A 404 8.48 31.19 -6.00
CA LEU A 404 7.88 30.29 -4.98
C LEU A 404 8.92 29.45 -4.21
N ALA A 405 10.16 29.38 -4.71
CA ALA A 405 11.25 28.60 -4.14
C ALA A 405 12.21 29.42 -3.26
N SER A 406 12.08 30.75 -3.25
CA SER A 406 12.96 31.66 -2.52
C SER A 406 12.34 32.08 -1.19
N ALA A 407 12.81 31.45 -0.11
CA ALA A 407 12.57 31.78 1.30
C ALA A 407 11.11 31.83 1.77
N SER A 408 10.79 31.08 2.84
CA SER A 408 9.56 31.35 3.58
C SER A 408 9.61 32.79 4.09
N ILE A 409 8.76 33.66 3.52
CA ILE A 409 8.68 35.09 3.90
C ILE A 409 8.15 35.23 5.34
N TYR A 410 7.55 34.17 5.91
CA TYR A 410 6.93 34.17 7.23
C TYR A 410 7.52 33.14 8.19
N GLU A 411 8.08 33.61 9.31
CA GLU A 411 8.57 32.80 10.43
C GLU A 411 7.49 31.87 11.03
N ASN A 412 6.20 32.15 10.78
CA ASN A 412 5.06 31.42 11.35
C ASN A 412 4.49 30.29 10.47
N SER A 413 5.21 29.90 9.42
CA SER A 413 4.81 28.79 8.55
C SER A 413 5.25 27.42 9.10
N VAL A 414 4.56 26.36 8.69
CA VAL A 414 5.00 24.97 8.97
C VAL A 414 6.33 24.66 8.28
N ARG A 415 6.54 25.20 7.07
CA ARG A 415 7.82 25.10 6.36
C ARG A 415 8.98 25.65 7.19
N ALA A 416 8.82 26.85 7.76
CA ALA A 416 9.82 27.44 8.65
C ALA A 416 10.06 26.62 9.92
N TYR A 417 9.04 25.92 10.43
CA TYR A 417 9.21 25.01 11.57
C TYR A 417 10.13 23.84 11.22
N PHE A 418 9.88 23.15 10.10
CA PHE A 418 10.71 22.02 9.68
C PHE A 418 12.12 22.46 9.28
N ASP A 419 12.27 23.63 8.67
CA ASP A 419 13.58 24.23 8.37
C ASP A 419 14.37 24.52 9.65
N SER A 420 13.74 25.06 10.69
CA SER A 420 14.42 25.30 11.99
C SER A 420 14.78 24.02 12.74
N LYS A 421 14.15 22.89 12.40
CA LYS A 421 14.51 21.56 12.90
C LYS A 421 15.49 20.80 11.97
N GLY A 422 15.94 21.40 10.88
CA GLY A 422 16.88 20.80 9.93
C GLY A 422 16.31 19.63 9.13
N ILE A 423 14.97 19.54 8.98
CA ILE A 423 14.30 18.45 8.27
C ILE A 423 14.22 18.76 6.78
N LEU A 424 14.57 17.78 5.94
CA LEU A 424 14.52 17.93 4.47
C LEU A 424 13.08 17.99 3.96
N GLN A 425 12.79 19.08 3.25
CA GLN A 425 11.51 19.34 2.61
C GLN A 425 11.64 19.20 1.09
N ILE A 426 10.94 18.22 0.51
CA ILE A 426 11.08 17.84 -0.89
C ILE A 426 9.81 18.25 -1.65
N PRO A 427 9.88 19.28 -2.52
CA PRO A 427 8.74 19.68 -3.34
C PRO A 427 8.53 18.71 -4.51
N LEU A 428 7.30 18.19 -4.64
CA LEU A 428 6.88 17.27 -5.69
C LEU A 428 5.84 17.92 -6.58
N ASN A 429 6.15 18.12 -7.86
CA ASN A 429 5.17 18.65 -8.79
C ASN A 429 4.22 17.53 -9.26
N ILE A 430 2.92 17.69 -8.98
CA ILE A 430 1.89 16.71 -9.38
C ILE A 430 1.40 16.92 -10.81
N MET A 431 1.58 18.14 -11.36
CA MET A 431 1.04 18.49 -12.67
C MET A 431 1.65 17.68 -13.81
N THR A 432 2.77 17.01 -13.57
CA THR A 432 3.42 16.13 -14.55
C THR A 432 2.86 14.71 -14.58
N ASP A 433 2.02 14.33 -13.61
CA ASP A 433 1.52 12.96 -13.47
C ASP A 433 0.13 12.85 -14.10
N GLU A 434 0.04 12.21 -15.27
CA GLU A 434 -1.23 12.00 -15.98
C GLU A 434 -2.11 10.92 -15.32
N SER A 435 -1.52 10.09 -14.44
CA SER A 435 -2.25 9.00 -13.81
C SER A 435 -3.07 9.48 -12.62
N GLU A 436 -4.34 9.08 -12.53
CA GLU A 436 -5.21 9.41 -11.38
C GLU A 436 -4.61 8.94 -10.04
N ASN A 437 -3.83 7.86 -10.10
CA ASN A 437 -3.25 7.18 -8.96
C ASN A 437 -1.83 7.65 -8.59
N LEU A 438 -1.31 8.72 -9.22
CA LEU A 438 0.00 9.32 -8.92
C LEU A 438 1.18 8.33 -9.04
N GLU A 439 1.16 7.48 -10.06
CA GLU A 439 2.11 6.39 -10.25
C GLU A 439 3.54 6.88 -10.50
N GLN A 440 3.71 7.92 -11.31
CA GLN A 440 5.04 8.47 -11.59
C GLN A 440 5.62 9.12 -10.34
N THR A 441 4.79 9.84 -9.59
CA THR A 441 5.16 10.45 -8.32
C THR A 441 5.57 9.39 -7.30
N PHE A 442 4.79 8.30 -7.21
CA PHE A 442 5.10 7.16 -6.36
C PHE A 442 6.45 6.52 -6.72
N LYS A 443 6.71 6.25 -8.00
CA LYS A 443 7.99 5.68 -8.46
C LYS A 443 9.19 6.57 -8.13
N LYS A 444 9.05 7.89 -8.29
CA LYS A 444 10.10 8.87 -7.90
C LYS A 444 10.40 8.81 -6.40
N LEU A 445 9.36 8.64 -5.57
CA LEU A 445 9.52 8.51 -4.12
C LEU A 445 10.17 7.19 -3.71
N VAL A 446 9.79 6.09 -4.35
CA VAL A 446 10.41 4.79 -4.10
C VAL A 446 11.87 4.79 -4.50
N TYR A 447 12.20 5.38 -5.65
CA TYR A 447 13.57 5.58 -6.10
C TYR A 447 14.40 6.37 -5.07
N PHE A 448 13.81 7.42 -4.49
CA PHE A 448 14.45 8.28 -3.52
C PHE A 448 14.69 7.61 -2.15
N ILE A 449 13.67 6.95 -1.60
CA ILE A 449 13.73 6.33 -0.27
C ILE A 449 14.55 5.03 -0.32
N GLY A 450 14.41 4.27 -1.41
CA GLY A 450 15.00 2.94 -1.57
C GLY A 450 14.06 1.81 -1.16
N PRO A 451 14.58 0.57 -1.07
CA PRO A 451 13.78 -0.61 -0.76
C PRO A 451 13.25 -0.60 0.69
N PRO A 452 12.15 -1.33 0.97
CA PRO A 452 11.61 -1.45 2.32
C PRO A 452 12.61 -2.12 3.27
N ARG A 453 12.68 -1.58 4.50
CA ARG A 453 13.62 -1.99 5.57
C ARG A 453 12.90 -2.61 6.78
N ASN A 454 11.82 -3.33 6.52
CA ASN A 454 10.96 -3.93 7.56
C ASN A 454 11.34 -5.41 7.80
N TYR A 455 10.66 -6.03 8.78
CA TYR A 455 10.87 -7.44 9.17
C TYR A 455 10.35 -8.46 8.13
N GLY A 456 10.01 -8.03 6.91
CA GLY A 456 9.45 -8.89 5.87
C GLY A 456 7.95 -9.20 6.06
N LEU A 457 7.44 -10.14 5.27
CA LEU A 457 6.11 -10.73 5.46
C LEU A 457 6.22 -11.93 6.40
N THR A 458 5.28 -12.06 7.34
CA THR A 458 5.13 -13.30 8.10
C THR A 458 4.65 -14.42 7.18
N GLU A 459 4.93 -15.68 7.51
CA GLU A 459 4.51 -16.81 6.66
C GLU A 459 2.99 -16.83 6.43
N GLU A 460 2.20 -16.47 7.45
CA GLU A 460 0.75 -16.31 7.31
C GLU A 460 0.35 -15.18 6.36
N GLU A 461 1.06 -14.05 6.38
CA GLU A 461 0.82 -12.95 5.45
C GLU A 461 1.18 -13.33 4.02
N ILE A 462 2.30 -14.04 3.83
CA ILE A 462 2.71 -14.56 2.52
C ILE A 462 1.63 -15.49 1.99
N GLU A 463 1.14 -16.43 2.81
CA GLU A 463 0.11 -17.37 2.42
C GLU A 463 -1.22 -16.67 2.11
N LYS A 464 -1.63 -15.70 2.93
CA LYS A 464 -2.81 -14.86 2.66
C LYS A 464 -2.67 -14.08 1.35
N GLN A 465 -1.49 -13.53 1.06
CA GLN A 465 -1.22 -12.85 -0.20
C GLN A 465 -1.32 -13.82 -1.37
N ARG A 466 -0.71 -15.00 -1.28
CA ARG A 466 -0.84 -16.05 -2.31
C ARG A 466 -2.28 -16.44 -2.56
N ILE A 467 -3.04 -16.69 -1.51
CA ILE A 467 -4.48 -17.02 -1.60
C ILE A 467 -5.26 -15.86 -2.23
N ASN A 468 -4.95 -14.62 -1.86
CA ASN A 468 -5.64 -13.45 -2.41
C ASN A 468 -5.31 -13.23 -3.90
N GLU A 469 -4.04 -13.37 -4.29
CA GLU A 469 -3.59 -13.32 -5.68
C GLU A 469 -4.21 -14.44 -6.51
N GLU A 470 -4.28 -15.65 -5.98
CA GLU A 470 -4.94 -16.78 -6.63
C GLU A 470 -6.44 -16.53 -6.83
N LYS A 471 -7.13 -16.01 -5.80
CA LYS A 471 -8.54 -15.59 -5.91
C LYS A 471 -8.74 -14.50 -6.98
N GLN A 472 -7.85 -13.52 -7.05
CA GLN A 472 -7.93 -12.46 -8.06
C GLN A 472 -7.71 -13.01 -9.47
N ARG A 473 -6.78 -13.95 -9.64
CA ARG A 473 -6.54 -14.63 -10.91
C ARG A 473 -7.76 -15.42 -11.37
N LEU A 474 -8.36 -16.21 -10.46
CA LEU A 474 -9.56 -16.99 -10.75
C LEU A 474 -10.76 -16.09 -11.10
N GLU A 475 -10.95 -14.98 -10.39
CA GLU A 475 -12.04 -14.05 -10.69
C GLU A 475 -11.84 -13.36 -12.04
N PHE A 476 -10.60 -12.99 -12.38
CA PHE A 476 -10.27 -12.43 -13.68
C PHE A 476 -10.54 -13.43 -14.82
N GLU A 477 -10.12 -14.69 -14.65
CA GLU A 477 -10.39 -15.76 -15.60
C GLU A 477 -11.90 -15.99 -15.79
N ARG A 478 -12.67 -16.00 -14.69
CA ARG A 478 -14.14 -16.10 -14.74
C ARG A 478 -14.79 -14.98 -15.54
N ILE A 479 -14.36 -13.73 -15.33
CA ILE A 479 -14.89 -12.57 -16.05
C ILE A 479 -14.55 -12.68 -17.54
N GLU A 480 -13.34 -13.10 -17.90
CA GLU A 480 -12.92 -13.22 -19.29
C GLU A 480 -13.64 -14.37 -20.01
N GLU A 481 -13.85 -15.51 -19.34
CA GLU A 481 -14.66 -16.61 -19.86
C GLU A 481 -16.11 -16.18 -20.11
N GLU A 482 -16.72 -15.41 -19.20
CA GLU A 482 -18.06 -14.87 -19.38
C GLU A 482 -18.15 -13.93 -20.58
N ARG A 483 -17.15 -13.05 -20.75
CA ARG A 483 -17.06 -12.14 -21.90
C ARG A 483 -16.92 -12.91 -23.22
N LEU A 484 -16.03 -13.88 -23.27
CA LEU A 484 -15.79 -14.70 -24.47
C LEU A 484 -17.04 -15.51 -24.84
N LYS A 485 -17.74 -16.05 -23.83
CA LYS A 485 -18.99 -16.79 -24.03
C LYS A 485 -20.09 -15.90 -24.62
N GLN A 486 -20.23 -14.67 -24.14
CA GLN A 486 -21.18 -13.70 -24.71
C GLN A 486 -20.82 -13.35 -26.16
N GLU A 487 -19.54 -13.19 -26.47
CA GLU A 487 -19.07 -12.92 -27.84
C GLU A 487 -19.35 -14.10 -28.78
N ILE A 488 -19.11 -15.33 -28.33
CA ILE A 488 -19.45 -16.54 -29.09
C ILE A 488 -20.97 -16.64 -29.31
N GLU A 489 -21.78 -16.45 -28.26
CA GLU A 489 -23.24 -16.54 -28.36
C GLU A 489 -23.82 -15.49 -29.33
N THR A 490 -23.31 -14.26 -29.28
CA THR A 490 -23.71 -13.20 -30.21
C THR A 490 -23.30 -13.51 -31.66
N ALA A 491 -22.08 -14.01 -31.87
CA ALA A 491 -21.61 -14.43 -33.20
C ALA A 491 -22.39 -15.63 -33.77
N GLU A 492 -22.72 -16.62 -32.93
CA GLU A 492 -23.56 -17.76 -33.29
C GLU A 492 -24.98 -17.33 -33.65
N ALA A 493 -25.57 -16.39 -32.89
CA ALA A 493 -26.87 -15.82 -33.19
C ALA A 493 -26.89 -15.09 -34.54
N GLU A 494 -25.86 -14.31 -34.85
CA GLU A 494 -25.71 -13.68 -36.17
C GLU A 494 -25.55 -14.72 -37.30
N ARG A 495 -24.70 -15.73 -37.10
CA ARG A 495 -24.50 -16.80 -38.08
C ARG A 495 -25.81 -17.54 -38.35
N ASN A 496 -26.56 -17.87 -37.31
CA ASN A 496 -27.85 -18.54 -37.42
C ASN A 496 -28.88 -17.68 -38.18
N LYS A 497 -28.89 -16.35 -37.98
CA LYS A 497 -29.70 -15.44 -38.79
C LYS A 497 -29.31 -15.48 -40.27
N ARG A 498 -28.02 -15.36 -40.58
CA ARG A 498 -27.52 -15.44 -41.98
C ARG A 498 -27.88 -16.77 -42.64
N ILE A 499 -27.78 -17.89 -41.91
CA ILE A 499 -28.15 -19.22 -42.43
C ILE A 499 -29.65 -19.28 -42.73
N LYS A 500 -30.50 -18.80 -41.82
CA LYS A 500 -31.96 -18.76 -42.05
C LYS A 500 -32.33 -17.91 -43.27
N GLU A 501 -31.79 -16.70 -43.36
CA GLU A 501 -32.00 -15.82 -44.51
C GLU A 501 -31.53 -16.46 -45.83
N TRP A 502 -30.40 -17.17 -45.80
CA TRP A 502 -29.91 -17.91 -46.96
C TRP A 502 -30.83 -19.08 -47.33
N GLN A 503 -31.32 -19.83 -46.35
CA GLN A 503 -32.26 -20.93 -46.56
C GLN A 503 -33.57 -20.44 -47.18
N GLU A 504 -34.16 -19.36 -46.65
CA GLU A 504 -35.40 -18.78 -47.18
C GLU A 504 -35.22 -18.29 -48.63
N LYS A 505 -34.11 -17.60 -48.92
CA LYS A 505 -33.77 -17.18 -50.29
C LYS A 505 -33.58 -18.37 -51.22
N HIS A 506 -32.89 -19.41 -50.77
CA HIS A 506 -32.65 -20.61 -51.56
C HIS A 506 -33.96 -21.37 -51.85
N GLU A 507 -34.86 -21.46 -50.88
CA GLU A 507 -36.16 -22.10 -51.06
C GLU A 507 -37.05 -21.31 -52.01
N ALA A 508 -37.03 -19.98 -51.92
CA ALA A 508 -37.72 -19.10 -52.86
C ALA A 508 -37.19 -19.27 -54.30
N LEU A 509 -35.86 -19.27 -54.48
CA LEU A 509 -35.24 -19.50 -55.78
C LEU A 509 -35.58 -20.88 -56.36
N LYS A 510 -35.52 -21.93 -55.54
CA LYS A 510 -35.89 -23.28 -55.96
C LYS A 510 -37.35 -23.36 -56.39
N LYS A 511 -38.24 -22.66 -55.68
CA LYS A 511 -39.65 -22.58 -56.03
C LYS A 511 -39.85 -21.87 -57.37
N GLU A 512 -39.21 -20.73 -57.56
CA GLU A 512 -39.23 -19.98 -58.82
C GLU A 512 -38.72 -20.83 -59.99
N GLU A 513 -37.60 -21.55 -59.82
CA GLU A 513 -37.06 -22.48 -60.80
C GLU A 513 -38.06 -23.60 -61.13
N THR A 514 -38.70 -24.21 -60.12
CA THR A 514 -39.72 -25.24 -60.36
C THR A 514 -40.97 -24.70 -61.05
N ASP A 515 -41.37 -23.47 -60.75
CA ASP A 515 -42.53 -22.84 -61.38
C ASP A 515 -42.25 -22.53 -62.85
N LEU A 516 -41.04 -22.05 -63.18
CA LEU A 516 -40.59 -21.86 -64.56
C LEU A 516 -40.53 -23.19 -65.32
N LEU A 517 -39.92 -24.23 -64.75
CA LEU A 517 -39.88 -25.56 -65.36
C LEU A 517 -41.28 -26.14 -65.57
N ASN A 518 -42.20 -25.93 -64.63
CA ASN A 518 -43.59 -26.35 -64.78
C ASN A 518 -44.29 -25.61 -65.92
N GLN A 519 -44.04 -24.30 -66.09
CA GLN A 519 -44.59 -23.51 -67.19
C GLN A 519 -44.05 -23.99 -68.55
N GLU A 520 -42.74 -24.23 -68.66
CA GLU A 520 -42.11 -24.78 -69.87
C GLU A 520 -42.61 -26.20 -70.19
N ALA A 521 -42.89 -27.01 -69.16
CA ALA A 521 -43.42 -28.36 -69.31
C ALA A 521 -44.94 -28.38 -69.59
N GLU A 522 -45.67 -27.28 -69.40
CA GLU A 522 -47.12 -27.21 -69.61
C GLU A 522 -47.58 -27.59 -71.03
N PRO A 523 -46.95 -27.14 -72.14
CA PRO A 523 -47.33 -27.60 -73.48
C PRO A 523 -47.16 -29.11 -73.66
N LEU A 524 -46.09 -29.69 -73.12
CA LEU A 524 -45.87 -31.14 -73.16
C LEU A 524 -46.90 -31.88 -72.28
N ARG A 525 -47.16 -31.39 -71.06
CA ARG A 525 -48.21 -31.94 -70.18
C ARG A 525 -49.59 -31.83 -70.78
N ALA A 526 -49.93 -30.73 -71.45
CA ALA A 526 -51.20 -30.54 -72.14
C ALA A 526 -51.36 -31.51 -73.32
N TYR A 527 -50.28 -31.74 -74.09
CA TYR A 527 -50.25 -32.76 -75.13
C TYR A 527 -50.48 -34.16 -74.56
N LEU A 528 -49.74 -34.54 -73.51
CA LEU A 528 -49.91 -35.82 -72.80
C LEU A 528 -51.33 -35.97 -72.25
N ARG A 529 -51.88 -34.93 -71.62
CA ARG A 529 -53.23 -34.91 -71.04
C ARG A 529 -54.32 -35.07 -72.10
N LYS A 530 -54.12 -34.51 -73.30
CA LYS A 530 -55.09 -34.54 -74.39
C LYS A 530 -55.04 -35.84 -75.19
N HIS A 531 -53.84 -36.34 -75.50
CA HIS A 531 -53.66 -37.43 -76.45
C HIS A 531 -53.35 -38.79 -75.78
N ILE A 532 -52.53 -38.81 -74.72
CA ILE A 532 -52.03 -40.06 -74.15
C ILE A 532 -52.84 -40.48 -72.92
N MET A 533 -53.19 -39.54 -72.04
CA MET A 533 -53.85 -39.83 -70.77
C MET A 533 -55.23 -40.50 -70.93
N PRO A 534 -56.11 -40.10 -71.87
CA PRO A 534 -57.40 -40.77 -72.04
C PRO A 534 -57.26 -42.23 -72.50
N VAL A 535 -56.26 -42.53 -73.34
CA VAL A 535 -55.98 -43.88 -73.83
C VAL A 535 -55.35 -44.72 -72.73
N LEU A 536 -54.38 -44.17 -72.00
CA LEU A 536 -53.72 -44.82 -70.87
C LEU A 536 -54.69 -45.10 -69.72
N SER A 537 -55.57 -44.15 -69.36
CA SER A 537 -56.58 -44.36 -68.32
C SER A 537 -57.60 -45.43 -68.72
N LYS A 538 -58.02 -45.47 -69.99
CA LYS A 538 -58.88 -46.56 -70.50
C LYS A 538 -58.15 -47.91 -70.52
N GLY A 539 -56.88 -47.94 -70.92
CA GLY A 539 -56.04 -49.13 -70.89
C GLY A 539 -55.81 -49.66 -69.49
N LEU A 540 -55.52 -48.78 -68.52
CA LEU A 540 -55.42 -49.14 -67.10
C LEU A 540 -56.75 -49.66 -66.56
N THR A 541 -57.88 -49.05 -66.93
CA THR A 541 -59.22 -49.51 -66.53
C THR A 541 -59.54 -50.88 -67.11
N GLU A 542 -59.22 -51.13 -68.39
CA GLU A 542 -59.40 -52.43 -69.03
C GLU A 542 -58.43 -53.49 -68.49
N CYS A 543 -57.20 -53.11 -68.14
CA CYS A 543 -56.22 -53.98 -67.49
C CYS A 543 -56.72 -54.43 -66.10
N ILE A 544 -57.28 -53.50 -65.31
CA ILE A 544 -57.90 -53.80 -64.02
C ILE A 544 -59.12 -54.73 -64.19
N ARG A 545 -59.88 -54.58 -65.29
CA ARG A 545 -61.08 -55.39 -65.58
C ARG A 545 -60.73 -56.82 -66.02
N LYS A 546 -59.71 -57.01 -66.85
CA LYS A 546 -59.31 -58.33 -67.38
C LYS A 546 -58.36 -59.09 -66.47
N ARG A 547 -57.59 -58.40 -65.61
CA ARG A 547 -56.54 -58.96 -64.74
C ARG A 547 -55.66 -60.00 -65.47
N PRO A 548 -54.94 -59.59 -66.52
CA PRO A 548 -53.98 -60.46 -67.19
C PRO A 548 -52.80 -60.82 -66.27
N ASP A 549 -52.11 -61.93 -66.56
CA ASP A 549 -50.98 -62.40 -65.76
C ASP A 549 -49.77 -61.44 -65.79
N ASP A 550 -49.57 -60.68 -66.87
CA ASP A 550 -48.63 -59.56 -66.94
C ASP A 550 -49.35 -58.23 -67.29
N PRO A 551 -49.52 -57.32 -66.32
CA PRO A 551 -50.23 -56.06 -66.53
C PRO A 551 -49.42 -55.03 -67.32
N LEU A 552 -48.09 -55.12 -67.34
CA LEU A 552 -47.24 -54.16 -68.06
C LEU A 552 -47.24 -54.46 -69.55
N ASP A 553 -47.11 -55.73 -69.91
CA ASP A 553 -47.09 -56.17 -71.31
C ASP A 553 -48.46 -55.97 -71.98
N PHE A 554 -49.54 -56.30 -71.26
CA PHE A 554 -50.91 -56.04 -71.72
C PHE A 554 -51.18 -54.55 -71.95
N LEU A 555 -50.70 -53.68 -71.05
CA LEU A 555 -50.88 -52.24 -71.19
C LEU A 555 -50.05 -51.69 -72.37
N ALA A 556 -48.84 -52.22 -72.58
CA ALA A 556 -48.02 -51.88 -73.75
C ALA A 556 -48.72 -52.26 -75.06
N GLU A 557 -49.21 -53.50 -75.20
CA GLU A 557 -50.00 -53.93 -76.37
C GLU A 557 -51.25 -53.06 -76.59
N TYR A 558 -51.98 -52.74 -75.51
CA TYR A 558 -53.17 -51.91 -75.57
C TYR A 558 -52.87 -50.49 -76.05
N LEU A 559 -51.74 -49.92 -75.64
CA LEU A 559 -51.28 -48.60 -76.08
C LEU A 559 -50.78 -48.63 -77.53
N PHE A 560 -50.09 -49.69 -77.95
CA PHE A 560 -49.67 -49.88 -79.34
C PHE A 560 -50.88 -49.97 -80.28
N PHE A 561 -51.93 -50.71 -79.89
CA PHE A 561 -53.14 -50.86 -80.72
C PHE A 561 -54.00 -49.60 -80.83
N ASN A 562 -53.95 -48.72 -79.83
CA ASN A 562 -54.79 -47.51 -79.76
C ASN A 562 -53.98 -46.21 -79.93
N ASN A 563 -52.82 -46.28 -80.59
CA ASN A 563 -51.94 -45.14 -80.80
C ASN A 563 -52.53 -44.14 -81.81
N PRO A 564 -52.76 -42.87 -81.43
CA PRO A 564 -53.41 -41.87 -82.29
C PRO A 564 -52.55 -41.32 -83.45
N GLN A 565 -51.32 -41.80 -83.66
CA GLN A 565 -50.45 -41.41 -84.81
C GLN A 565 -50.24 -42.51 -85.85
N VAL A 566 -50.98 -43.61 -85.78
CA VAL A 566 -51.04 -44.59 -86.89
C VAL A 566 -52.36 -44.41 -87.62
N ASP A 567 -52.50 -43.26 -88.27
CA ASP A 567 -53.34 -42.97 -89.44
C ASP A 567 -52.95 -41.60 -90.04
#